data_AF-A0A2S0Q9N6-F1
#
_entry.id   AF-A0A2S0Q9N6-F1
#
_cell.length_a   1.000
_cell.length_b   1.000
_cell.length_c   1.000
_cell.angle_alpha   90.00
_cell.angle_beta   90.00
_cell.angle_gamma   90.00
#
_symmetry.space_group_name_H-M   'P 1'
#
loop_
_entity.id
_entity.type
_entity.pdbx_description
1 polymer ?
#
loop_
_entity_poly.entity_id
_entity_poly.type
_entity_poly.pdbx_seq_one_letter_code
_entity_poly.pdbx_strand_id
1 'polypeptide(L)'
;MTTFDEVINYSFYIFEQNFLEFEKAINSYTEELYSQDVNAFDLRYREIQSQRFEELKKQTARLLHNYLASWFSLREQTYAAENSLEKNNSLSNPSIISAIKSKKGEMFTNNPENSFIQELRNYIQHRSLPLIKTENSIKLKFGQPKFNINHSLFLDTKELLEWEKWNANAKKYLSEHSKQIPIKETIKGNFSYIQTFYQWLSKEITLHN
;
A
#
# COMPACT_ATOMS: atom_id res chain seq x y z
N MET A 1 14.41 -13.03 25.34
CA MET A 1 13.31 -13.54 24.48
C MET A 1 12.50 -12.32 24.10
N THR A 2 12.31 -12.02 22.82
CA THR A 2 11.56 -10.82 22.39
C THR A 2 10.12 -10.93 22.86
N THR A 3 9.60 -9.89 23.52
CA THR A 3 8.23 -9.84 24.03
C THR A 3 7.23 -9.70 22.89
N PHE A 4 5.96 -10.06 23.14
CA PHE A 4 4.86 -9.87 22.18
C PHE A 4 4.79 -8.42 21.68
N ASP A 5 4.87 -7.47 22.62
CA ASP A 5 4.87 -6.02 22.37
C ASP A 5 6.01 -5.60 21.46
N GLU A 6 7.23 -6.08 21.72
CA GLU A 6 8.39 -5.79 20.88
C GLU A 6 8.19 -6.32 19.46
N VAL A 7 7.69 -7.56 19.28
CA VAL A 7 7.43 -8.11 17.95
C VAL A 7 6.44 -7.23 17.19
N ILE A 8 5.31 -6.86 17.81
CA ILE A 8 4.29 -6.01 17.19
C ILE A 8 4.85 -4.62 16.85
N ASN A 9 5.60 -3.99 17.75
CA ASN A 9 6.17 -2.65 17.55
C ASN A 9 7.23 -2.63 16.45
N TYR A 10 8.17 -3.58 16.44
CA TYR A 10 9.19 -3.65 15.38
C TYR A 10 8.58 -3.98 14.02
N SER A 11 7.59 -4.88 13.98
CA SER A 11 6.89 -5.22 12.73
C SER A 11 6.18 -4.00 12.16
N PHE A 12 5.46 -3.26 13.01
CA PHE A 12 4.76 -2.04 12.61
C PHE A 12 5.74 -0.95 12.16
N TYR A 13 6.84 -0.75 12.87
CA TYR A 13 7.89 0.19 12.49
C TYR A 13 8.43 -0.11 11.09
N ILE A 14 8.76 -1.37 10.79
CA ILE A 14 9.24 -1.76 9.46
C ILE A 14 8.19 -1.44 8.39
N PHE A 15 6.93 -1.79 8.64
CA PHE A 15 5.82 -1.48 7.73
C PHE A 15 5.67 0.02 7.49
N GLU A 16 5.69 0.83 8.55
CA GLU A 16 5.55 2.28 8.50
C GLU A 16 6.71 2.95 7.74
N GLN A 17 7.95 2.52 7.96
CA GLN A 17 9.09 3.08 7.22
C GLN A 17 8.98 2.78 5.72
N ASN A 18 8.56 1.56 5.35
CA ASN A 18 8.34 1.22 3.95
C ASN A 18 7.19 2.02 3.32
N PHE A 19 6.15 2.35 4.09
CA PHE A 19 5.09 3.26 3.65
C PHE A 19 5.63 4.66 3.37
N LEU A 20 6.36 5.25 4.33
CA LEU A 20 6.89 6.60 4.22
C LEU A 20 7.86 6.75 3.04
N GLU A 21 8.73 5.75 2.84
CA GLU A 21 9.62 5.72 1.69
C GLU A 21 8.84 5.65 0.37
N PHE A 22 7.84 4.78 0.28
CA PHE A 22 6.96 4.69 -0.89
C PHE A 22 6.20 6.00 -1.14
N GLU A 23 5.59 6.60 -0.11
CA GLU A 23 4.83 7.86 -0.21
C GLU A 23 5.73 8.99 -0.72
N LYS A 24 6.96 9.08 -0.22
CA LYS A 24 7.96 10.04 -0.71
C LYS A 24 8.29 9.79 -2.19
N ALA A 25 8.60 8.55 -2.57
CA ALA A 25 9.00 8.23 -3.93
C ALA A 25 7.87 8.47 -4.95
N ILE A 26 6.64 8.09 -4.62
CA ILE A 26 5.50 8.29 -5.52
C ILE A 26 5.13 9.77 -5.67
N ASN A 27 5.34 10.58 -4.62
CA ASN A 27 5.20 12.04 -4.71
C ASN A 27 6.26 12.64 -5.64
N SER A 28 7.54 12.27 -5.47
CA SER A 28 8.61 12.73 -6.36
C SER A 28 8.38 12.29 -7.81
N TYR A 29 7.83 11.09 -8.03
CA TYR A 29 7.48 10.62 -9.37
C TYR A 29 6.34 11.45 -9.99
N THR A 30 5.32 11.80 -9.19
CA THR A 30 4.22 12.67 -9.63
C THR A 30 4.70 14.09 -9.92
N GLU A 31 5.61 14.64 -9.12
CA GLU A 31 6.21 15.97 -9.33
C GLU A 31 7.07 16.02 -10.60
N GLU A 32 7.86 14.97 -10.86
CA GLU A 32 8.66 14.90 -12.09
C GLU A 32 7.75 14.86 -13.33
N LEU A 33 6.63 14.12 -13.28
CA LEU A 33 5.61 14.14 -14.34
C LEU A 33 5.11 15.56 -14.65
N TYR A 34 4.79 16.34 -13.61
CA TYR A 34 4.40 17.75 -13.78
C TYR A 34 5.49 18.56 -14.47
N SER A 35 6.75 18.35 -14.08
CA SER A 35 7.88 19.10 -14.65
C SER A 35 8.15 18.77 -16.12
N GLN A 36 7.89 17.53 -16.54
CA GLN A 36 8.02 17.09 -17.93
C GLN A 36 6.99 17.79 -18.83
N ASP A 37 5.73 17.88 -18.39
CA ASP A 37 4.68 18.53 -19.18
C ASP A 37 4.97 20.03 -19.39
N VAL A 38 5.55 20.71 -18.40
CA VAL A 38 5.92 22.15 -18.51
C VAL A 38 7.12 22.35 -19.45
N ASN A 39 8.10 21.46 -19.41
CA ASN A 39 9.37 21.62 -20.13
C ASN A 39 9.46 20.80 -21.43
N ALA A 40 8.35 20.19 -21.89
CA ALA A 40 8.30 19.25 -23.00
C ALA A 40 8.90 19.79 -24.32
N PHE A 41 9.00 21.11 -24.48
CA PHE A 41 9.51 21.78 -25.68
C PHE A 41 11.04 21.95 -25.74
N ASP A 42 11.80 21.72 -24.66
CA ASP A 42 13.29 21.82 -24.68
C ASP A 42 13.95 20.46 -24.95
N LEU A 43 14.49 20.30 -26.18
CA LEU A 43 15.13 19.07 -26.63
C LEU A 43 16.39 18.66 -25.84
N ARG A 44 17.15 19.61 -25.28
CA ARG A 44 18.38 19.31 -24.50
C ARG A 44 18.06 18.76 -23.11
N TYR A 45 16.87 19.06 -22.61
CA TYR A 45 16.39 18.60 -21.32
C TYR A 45 15.76 17.19 -21.37
N ARG A 46 15.37 16.72 -22.56
CA ARG A 46 14.61 15.46 -22.72
C ARG A 46 15.39 14.21 -22.31
N GLU A 47 16.68 14.11 -22.63
CA GLU A 47 17.45 12.89 -22.37
C GLU A 47 17.74 12.70 -20.87
N ILE A 48 18.20 13.77 -20.20
CA ILE A 48 18.45 13.76 -18.75
C ILE A 48 17.15 13.56 -17.96
N GLN A 49 16.05 14.23 -18.37
CA GLN A 49 14.74 14.01 -17.72
C GLN A 49 14.19 12.61 -17.96
N SER A 50 14.38 12.03 -19.15
CA SER A 50 13.95 10.66 -19.45
C SER A 50 14.68 9.63 -18.56
N GLN A 51 15.99 9.80 -18.35
CA GLN A 51 16.76 8.94 -17.46
C GLN A 51 16.28 9.07 -16.01
N ARG A 52 16.16 10.29 -15.50
CA ARG A 52 15.67 10.57 -14.14
C ARG A 52 14.27 10.00 -13.91
N PHE A 53 13.40 10.12 -14.90
CA PHE A 53 12.04 9.58 -14.86
C PHE A 53 12.03 8.06 -14.74
N GLU A 54 12.83 7.37 -15.57
CA GLU A 54 12.94 5.92 -15.51
C GLU A 54 13.56 5.43 -14.19
N GLU A 55 14.50 6.19 -13.61
CA GLU A 55 15.02 5.91 -12.27
C GLU A 55 13.95 6.05 -11.18
N LEU A 56 13.17 7.14 -11.19
CA LEU A 56 12.07 7.36 -10.26
C LEU A 56 11.01 6.28 -10.38
N LYS A 57 10.66 5.88 -11.60
CA LYS A 57 9.71 4.79 -11.87
C LYS A 57 10.21 3.46 -11.29
N LYS A 58 11.46 3.07 -11.56
CA LYS A 58 12.08 1.85 -11.00
C LYS A 58 12.12 1.89 -9.48
N GLN A 59 12.52 3.02 -8.91
CA GLN A 59 12.63 3.20 -7.48
C GLN A 59 11.26 3.16 -6.79
N THR A 60 10.24 3.78 -7.38
CA THR A 60 8.86 3.72 -6.89
C THR A 60 8.33 2.29 -6.92
N ALA A 61 8.61 1.54 -8.00
CA ALA A 61 8.17 0.17 -8.14
C ALA A 61 8.89 -0.78 -7.14
N ARG A 62 10.19 -0.57 -6.88
CA ARG A 62 10.94 -1.25 -5.81
C ARG A 62 10.31 -0.99 -4.44
N LEU A 63 10.00 0.27 -4.14
CA LEU A 63 9.41 0.65 -2.85
C LEU A 63 7.98 0.14 -2.68
N LEU A 64 7.20 0.06 -3.77
CA LEU A 64 5.90 -0.61 -3.75
C LEU A 64 6.06 -2.09 -3.38
N HIS A 65 7.02 -2.79 -4.01
CA HIS A 65 7.32 -4.18 -3.65
C HIS A 65 7.68 -4.31 -2.16
N ASN A 66 8.55 -3.44 -1.66
CA ASN A 66 8.97 -3.45 -0.27
C ASN A 66 7.81 -3.20 0.70
N TYR A 67 6.94 -2.23 0.39
CA TYR A 67 5.73 -1.98 1.15
C TYR A 67 4.85 -3.23 1.23
N LEU A 68 4.55 -3.85 0.09
CA LEU A 68 3.71 -5.05 0.00
C LEU A 68 4.32 -6.25 0.74
N ALA A 69 5.64 -6.41 0.65
CA ALA A 69 6.37 -7.43 1.40
C ALA A 69 6.30 -7.18 2.91
N SER A 70 6.52 -5.93 3.34
CA SER A 70 6.45 -5.56 4.76
C SER A 70 5.04 -5.69 5.33
N TRP A 71 3.99 -5.38 4.56
CA TRP A 71 2.60 -5.62 4.94
C TRP A 71 2.31 -7.10 5.18
N PHE A 72 2.84 -7.97 4.32
CA PHE A 72 2.68 -9.42 4.48
C PHE A 72 3.42 -9.93 5.72
N SER A 73 4.65 -9.46 5.95
CA SER A 73 5.42 -9.79 7.16
C SER A 73 4.69 -9.34 8.43
N LEU A 74 4.19 -8.10 8.45
CA LEU A 74 3.39 -7.54 9.54
C LEU A 74 2.19 -8.42 9.87
N ARG A 75 1.45 -8.85 8.84
CA ARG A 75 0.32 -9.77 8.99
C ARG A 75 0.77 -11.06 9.65
N GLU A 76 1.73 -11.77 9.07
CA GLU A 76 2.18 -13.07 9.60
C GLU A 76 2.70 -12.97 11.03
N GLN A 77 3.44 -11.90 11.35
CA GLN A 77 3.89 -11.62 12.70
C GLN A 77 2.72 -11.37 13.65
N THR A 78 1.67 -10.66 13.22
CA THR A 78 0.43 -10.49 14.00
C THR A 78 -0.21 -11.85 14.33
N TYR A 79 -0.34 -12.74 13.35
CA TYR A 79 -0.92 -14.08 13.54
C TYR A 79 -0.04 -14.94 14.47
N ALA A 80 1.27 -14.94 14.27
CA ALA A 80 2.20 -15.69 15.09
C ALA A 80 2.18 -15.20 16.55
N ALA A 81 2.13 -13.89 16.74
CA ALA A 81 2.10 -13.25 18.03
C ALA A 81 0.80 -13.60 18.77
N GLU A 82 -0.36 -13.51 18.11
CA GLU A 82 -1.65 -13.94 18.68
C GLU A 82 -1.61 -15.42 19.11
N ASN A 83 -1.15 -16.31 18.23
CA ASN A 83 -1.03 -17.74 18.53
C ASN A 83 -0.13 -18.00 19.76
N SER A 84 0.89 -17.16 19.98
CA SER A 84 1.76 -17.22 21.14
C SER A 84 1.02 -16.83 22.42
N LEU A 85 0.21 -15.76 22.37
CA LEU A 85 -0.62 -15.33 23.51
C LEU A 85 -1.61 -16.43 23.93
N GLU A 86 -2.25 -17.11 22.96
CA GLU A 86 -3.19 -18.19 23.25
C GLU A 86 -2.51 -19.39 23.91
N LYS A 87 -1.34 -19.80 23.40
CA LYS A 87 -0.62 -20.99 23.92
C LYS A 87 -0.05 -20.76 25.32
N ASN A 88 0.43 -19.54 25.59
CA ASN A 88 1.13 -19.24 26.83
C ASN A 88 0.19 -18.78 27.96
N ASN A 89 -1.13 -18.69 27.71
CA ASN A 89 -2.10 -18.07 28.63
C ASN A 89 -1.63 -16.68 29.12
N SER A 90 -0.87 -15.95 28.29
CA SER A 90 -0.21 -14.70 28.70
C SER A 90 -1.20 -13.58 28.96
N LEU A 91 -2.42 -13.68 28.40
CA LEU A 91 -3.55 -12.83 28.75
C LEU A 91 -4.56 -13.63 29.56
N SER A 92 -4.83 -13.19 30.78
CA SER A 92 -5.77 -13.86 31.70
C SER A 92 -7.25 -13.71 31.30
N ASN A 93 -7.56 -12.87 30.30
CA ASN A 93 -8.92 -12.55 29.91
C ASN A 93 -9.25 -13.00 28.46
N PRO A 94 -10.05 -14.08 28.29
CA PRO A 94 -10.49 -14.59 26.99
C PRO A 94 -11.24 -13.58 26.12
N SER A 95 -11.85 -12.53 26.70
CA SER A 95 -12.59 -11.52 25.92
C SER A 95 -11.69 -10.69 25.02
N ILE A 96 -10.44 -10.43 25.45
CA ILE A 96 -9.47 -9.62 24.68
C ILE A 96 -8.96 -10.41 23.49
N ILE A 97 -8.61 -11.69 23.70
CA ILE A 97 -8.17 -12.58 22.63
C ILE A 97 -9.24 -12.67 21.53
N SER A 98 -10.52 -12.78 21.93
CA SER A 98 -11.65 -12.74 21.00
C SER A 98 -11.75 -11.41 20.24
N ALA A 99 -11.56 -10.28 20.92
CA ALA A 99 -11.57 -8.95 20.30
C ALA A 99 -10.43 -8.78 19.28
N ILE A 100 -9.21 -9.24 19.62
CA ILE A 100 -8.04 -9.26 18.72
C ILE A 100 -8.34 -10.11 17.49
N LYS A 101 -8.89 -11.32 17.67
CA LYS A 101 -9.31 -12.21 16.58
C LYS A 101 -10.30 -11.54 15.63
N SER A 102 -11.34 -10.91 16.18
CA SER A 102 -12.36 -10.22 15.38
C SER A 102 -11.75 -9.10 14.54
N LYS A 103 -11.03 -8.16 15.19
CA LYS A 103 -10.43 -7.02 14.49
C LYS A 103 -9.36 -7.45 13.49
N LYS A 104 -8.56 -8.48 13.81
CA LYS A 104 -7.61 -9.06 12.87
C LYS A 104 -8.32 -9.61 11.62
N GLY A 105 -9.44 -10.32 11.81
CA GLY A 105 -10.25 -10.85 10.71
C GLY A 105 -10.86 -9.74 9.84
N GLU A 106 -11.39 -8.69 10.47
CA GLU A 106 -11.85 -7.48 9.79
C GLU A 106 -10.76 -6.85 8.93
N MET A 107 -9.54 -6.76 9.46
CA MET A 107 -8.41 -6.12 8.76
C MET A 107 -7.84 -6.99 7.65
N PHE A 108 -7.48 -8.24 7.92
CA PHE A 108 -6.67 -9.02 6.99
C PHE A 108 -7.47 -9.99 6.11
N THR A 109 -8.74 -10.25 6.42
CA THR A 109 -9.54 -11.25 5.70
C THR A 109 -10.80 -10.65 5.07
N ASN A 110 -11.54 -9.85 5.82
CA ASN A 110 -12.89 -9.41 5.42
C ASN A 110 -12.90 -8.07 4.66
N ASN A 111 -11.74 -7.43 4.49
CA ASN A 111 -11.60 -6.17 3.78
C ASN A 111 -11.13 -6.41 2.32
N PRO A 112 -11.91 -6.01 1.30
CA PRO A 112 -11.55 -6.17 -0.12
C PRO A 112 -10.26 -5.47 -0.54
N GLU A 113 -10.01 -4.25 -0.06
CA GLU A 113 -8.79 -3.48 -0.36
C GLU A 113 -7.55 -4.18 0.22
N ASN A 114 -7.61 -4.63 1.47
CA ASN A 114 -6.51 -5.36 2.10
C ASN A 114 -6.29 -6.74 1.45
N SER A 115 -7.38 -7.39 1.01
CA SER A 115 -7.29 -8.62 0.22
C SER A 115 -6.63 -8.36 -1.13
N PHE A 116 -6.93 -7.23 -1.78
CA PHE A 116 -6.24 -6.81 -3.00
C PHE A 116 -4.75 -6.56 -2.75
N ILE A 117 -4.38 -5.85 -1.67
CA ILE A 117 -2.97 -5.61 -1.29
C ILE A 117 -2.20 -6.92 -1.09
N GLN A 118 -2.79 -7.86 -0.36
CA GLN A 118 -2.24 -9.20 -0.19
C GLN A 118 -2.00 -9.89 -1.53
N GLU A 119 -3.02 -9.89 -2.38
CA GLU A 119 -2.96 -10.60 -3.66
C GLU A 119 -2.07 -9.87 -4.67
N LEU A 120 -1.92 -8.55 -4.56
CA LEU A 120 -1.01 -7.75 -5.38
C LEU A 120 0.45 -8.16 -5.10
N ARG A 121 0.79 -8.42 -3.84
CA ARG A 121 2.09 -9.00 -3.47
C ARG A 121 2.29 -10.37 -4.13
N ASN A 122 1.27 -11.22 -4.11
CA ASN A 122 1.32 -12.54 -4.77
C ASN A 122 1.44 -12.43 -6.30
N TYR A 123 0.70 -11.51 -6.92
CA TYR A 123 0.82 -11.18 -8.34
C TYR A 123 2.26 -10.79 -8.69
N ILE A 124 2.87 -9.89 -7.90
CA ILE A 124 4.24 -9.41 -8.15
C ILE A 124 5.26 -10.55 -8.09
N GLN A 125 5.07 -11.51 -7.18
CA GLN A 125 5.97 -12.64 -7.03
C GLN A 125 5.83 -13.69 -8.12
N HIS A 126 4.63 -13.87 -8.67
CA HIS A 126 4.31 -14.97 -9.58
C HIS A 126 4.13 -14.56 -11.03
N ARG A 127 4.02 -13.26 -11.31
CA ARG A 127 3.74 -12.74 -12.65
C ARG A 127 4.67 -11.60 -13.04
N SER A 128 4.48 -10.42 -12.48
CA SER A 128 5.29 -9.25 -12.84
C SER A 128 5.08 -8.10 -11.86
N LEU A 129 6.04 -7.19 -11.80
CA LEU A 129 5.83 -5.90 -11.16
C LEU A 129 4.87 -5.07 -12.05
N PRO A 130 3.67 -4.70 -11.56
CA PRO A 130 2.73 -3.98 -12.41
C PRO A 130 3.31 -2.60 -12.73
N LEU A 131 3.27 -2.24 -14.00
CA LEU A 131 3.76 -0.94 -14.44
C LEU A 131 2.81 0.13 -13.89
N ILE A 132 3.35 1.06 -13.11
CA ILE A 132 2.61 2.25 -12.70
C ILE A 132 2.44 3.12 -13.94
N LYS A 133 1.21 3.20 -14.43
CA LYS A 133 0.82 4.01 -15.59
C LYS A 133 0.45 5.41 -15.15
N THR A 134 0.48 6.33 -16.12
CA THR A 134 0.23 7.75 -15.91
C THR A 134 -0.99 8.17 -16.73
N GLU A 135 -1.89 8.97 -16.15
CA GLU A 135 -2.98 9.62 -16.87
C GLU A 135 -2.91 11.13 -16.60
N ASN A 136 -2.95 11.91 -17.67
CA ASN A 136 -2.92 13.37 -17.62
C ASN A 136 -4.33 13.88 -17.93
N SER A 137 -4.94 14.62 -16.99
CA SER A 137 -6.19 15.32 -17.25
C SER A 137 -5.99 16.83 -17.15
N ILE A 138 -6.45 17.56 -18.17
CA ILE A 138 -6.36 19.02 -18.21
C ILE A 138 -7.73 19.59 -17.85
N LYS A 139 -7.83 20.29 -16.72
CA LYS A 139 -9.03 21.03 -16.34
C LYS A 139 -8.88 22.50 -16.72
N LEU A 140 -9.61 22.88 -17.76
CA LEU A 140 -9.79 24.24 -18.22
C LEU A 140 -10.95 24.91 -17.47
N LYS A 141 -10.68 25.95 -16.69
CA LYS A 141 -11.72 26.85 -16.17
C LYS A 141 -11.71 28.15 -16.97
N PHE A 142 -12.78 28.41 -17.72
CA PHE A 142 -12.95 29.68 -18.44
C PHE A 142 -12.83 30.86 -17.46
N GLY A 143 -11.96 31.82 -17.78
CA GLY A 143 -11.70 33.00 -16.95
C GLY A 143 -10.55 32.87 -15.95
N GLN A 144 -9.84 31.74 -15.88
CA GLN A 144 -8.60 31.62 -15.09
C GLN A 144 -7.37 31.48 -16.00
N PRO A 145 -6.28 32.22 -15.75
CA PRO A 145 -5.06 32.15 -16.56
C PRO A 145 -4.24 30.86 -16.33
N LYS A 146 -4.63 30.02 -15.35
CA LYS A 146 -3.92 28.78 -15.01
C LYS A 146 -4.74 27.56 -15.42
N PHE A 147 -4.12 26.68 -16.20
CA PHE A 147 -4.59 25.33 -16.45
C PHE A 147 -4.17 24.45 -15.28
N ASN A 148 -5.08 23.62 -14.77
CA ASN A 148 -4.72 22.60 -13.79
C ASN A 148 -4.54 21.28 -14.54
N ILE A 149 -3.29 20.87 -14.71
CA ILE A 149 -2.96 19.51 -15.11
C ILE A 149 -3.07 18.68 -13.84
N ASN A 150 -3.73 17.53 -13.91
CA ASN A 150 -3.71 16.53 -12.85
C ASN A 150 -3.06 15.27 -13.41
N HIS A 151 -1.95 14.84 -12.81
CA HIS A 151 -1.38 13.52 -13.03
C HIS A 151 -1.94 12.55 -12.02
N SER A 152 -2.39 11.40 -12.50
CA SER A 152 -2.68 10.25 -11.66
C SER A 152 -1.74 9.10 -12.00
N LEU A 153 -1.30 8.40 -10.95
CA LEU A 153 -0.51 7.18 -11.03
C LEU A 153 -1.42 6.01 -10.70
N PHE A 154 -1.53 5.06 -11.62
CA PHE A 154 -2.49 3.97 -11.47
C PHE A 154 -1.96 2.62 -11.95
N LEU A 155 -2.62 1.56 -11.48
CA LEU A 155 -2.49 0.22 -12.05
C LEU A 155 -3.66 -0.06 -12.98
N ASP A 156 -3.39 -0.63 -14.14
CA ASP A 156 -4.40 -0.99 -15.12
C ASP A 156 -5.19 -2.22 -14.64
N THR A 157 -6.49 -2.04 -14.44
CA THR A 157 -7.34 -3.11 -13.89
C THR A 157 -7.51 -4.25 -14.87
N LYS A 158 -7.52 -3.99 -16.18
CA LYS A 158 -7.64 -5.05 -17.19
C LYS A 158 -6.40 -5.92 -17.20
N GLU A 159 -5.21 -5.32 -17.18
CA GLU A 159 -3.94 -6.06 -17.12
C GLU A 159 -3.81 -6.89 -15.83
N LEU A 160 -4.29 -6.35 -14.70
CA LEU A 160 -4.33 -7.10 -13.44
C LEU A 160 -5.29 -8.29 -13.53
N LEU A 161 -6.49 -8.10 -14.11
CA LEU A 161 -7.51 -9.14 -14.25
C LEU A 161 -7.11 -10.29 -15.19
N GLU A 162 -6.07 -10.13 -16.01
CA GLU A 162 -5.49 -11.26 -16.76
C GLU A 162 -4.90 -12.34 -15.84
N TRP A 163 -4.67 -12.07 -14.55
CA TRP A 163 -4.18 -13.08 -13.60
C TRP A 163 -5.36 -13.75 -12.91
N GLU A 164 -5.61 -15.02 -13.21
CA GLU A 164 -6.85 -15.69 -12.78
C GLU A 164 -6.91 -16.02 -11.28
N LYS A 165 -5.76 -15.98 -10.59
CA LYS A 165 -5.59 -16.47 -9.21
C LYS A 165 -5.98 -15.45 -8.12
N TRP A 166 -6.52 -14.28 -8.47
CA TRP A 166 -7.11 -13.38 -7.47
C TRP A 166 -8.21 -14.09 -6.66
N ASN A 167 -8.14 -13.97 -5.34
CA ASN A 167 -9.22 -14.42 -4.46
C ASN A 167 -10.52 -13.57 -4.64
N ALA A 168 -11.63 -14.04 -4.06
CA ALA A 168 -12.94 -13.41 -4.24
C ALA A 168 -13.01 -11.95 -3.77
N ASN A 169 -12.37 -11.63 -2.64
CA ASN A 169 -12.35 -10.27 -2.09
C ASN A 169 -11.49 -9.32 -2.94
N ALA A 170 -10.35 -9.78 -3.43
CA ALA A 170 -9.52 -9.01 -4.35
C ALA A 170 -10.25 -8.78 -5.69
N LYS A 171 -10.95 -9.80 -6.21
CA LYS A 171 -11.83 -9.65 -7.40
C LYS A 171 -12.92 -8.61 -7.19
N LYS A 172 -13.54 -8.60 -6.00
CA LYS A 172 -14.52 -7.57 -5.63
C LYS A 172 -13.90 -6.18 -5.69
N TYR A 173 -12.73 -5.98 -5.07
CA TYR A 173 -12.02 -4.69 -5.12
C TYR A 173 -11.66 -4.26 -6.55
N LEU A 174 -11.15 -5.18 -7.37
CA LEU A 174 -10.86 -4.92 -8.78
C LEU A 174 -12.11 -4.53 -9.57
N SER A 175 -13.26 -5.13 -9.28
CA SER A 175 -14.53 -4.81 -9.95
C SER A 175 -15.05 -3.41 -9.57
N GLU A 176 -14.88 -3.00 -8.31
CA GLU A 176 -15.21 -1.65 -7.82
C GLU A 176 -14.30 -0.59 -8.47
N HIS A 177 -13.08 -0.98 -8.85
CA HIS A 177 -12.09 -0.14 -9.55
C HIS A 177 -11.96 -0.51 -11.03
N SER A 178 -13.06 -0.81 -11.72
CA SER A 178 -13.10 -1.45 -13.05
C SER A 178 -12.17 -0.94 -14.17
N LYS A 179 -11.65 0.29 -14.09
CA LYS A 179 -10.73 0.87 -15.08
C LYS A 179 -9.29 0.97 -14.57
N GLN A 180 -9.12 1.60 -13.41
CA GLN A 180 -7.83 2.04 -12.90
C GLN A 180 -7.85 1.98 -11.38
N ILE A 181 -6.74 1.51 -10.81
CA ILE A 181 -6.52 1.51 -9.35
C ILE A 181 -5.57 2.65 -9.02
N PRO A 182 -6.02 3.71 -8.33
CA PRO A 182 -5.18 4.83 -7.96
C PRO A 182 -4.18 4.39 -6.88
N ILE A 183 -2.95 4.06 -7.27
CA ILE A 183 -2.04 3.28 -6.42
C ILE A 183 -1.60 4.08 -5.18
N LYS A 184 -1.42 5.38 -5.31
CA LYS A 184 -1.05 6.25 -4.17
C LYS A 184 -2.14 6.23 -3.11
N GLU A 185 -3.38 6.45 -3.50
CA GLU A 185 -4.56 6.49 -2.64
C GLU A 185 -4.84 5.11 -2.04
N THR A 186 -4.67 4.04 -2.82
CA THR A 186 -4.86 2.65 -2.38
C THR A 186 -3.86 2.26 -1.29
N ILE A 187 -2.57 2.56 -1.48
CA ILE A 187 -1.54 2.28 -0.47
C ILE A 187 -1.75 3.12 0.79
N LYS A 188 -2.13 4.39 0.62
CA LYS A 188 -2.43 5.29 1.76
C LYS A 188 -3.65 4.85 2.55
N GLY A 189 -4.71 4.41 1.88
CA GLY A 189 -5.91 3.83 2.49
C GLY A 189 -5.55 2.62 3.34
N ASN A 190 -4.88 1.64 2.73
CA ASN A 190 -4.38 0.46 3.41
C ASN A 190 -3.51 0.79 4.63
N PHE A 191 -2.52 1.69 4.49
CA PHE A 191 -1.68 2.11 5.62
C PHE A 191 -2.52 2.69 6.78
N SER A 192 -3.47 3.58 6.48
CA SER A 192 -4.31 4.23 7.50
C SER A 192 -5.17 3.21 8.27
N TYR A 193 -5.71 2.21 7.57
CA TYR A 193 -6.47 1.12 8.19
C TYR A 193 -5.59 0.29 9.14
N ILE A 194 -4.39 -0.09 8.68
CA ILE A 194 -3.44 -0.88 9.48
C ILE A 194 -2.93 -0.08 10.67
N GLN A 195 -2.59 1.20 10.50
CA GLN A 195 -2.16 2.07 11.58
C GLN A 195 -3.24 2.19 12.66
N THR A 196 -4.51 2.34 12.28
CA THR A 196 -5.63 2.39 13.24
C THR A 196 -5.74 1.09 14.03
N PHE A 197 -5.59 -0.06 13.38
CA PHE A 197 -5.60 -1.36 14.05
C PHE A 197 -4.43 -1.50 15.03
N TYR A 198 -3.21 -1.11 14.64
CA TYR A 198 -2.03 -1.21 15.50
C TYR A 198 -2.05 -0.24 16.68
N GLN A 199 -2.59 0.96 16.50
CA GLN A 199 -2.84 1.89 17.60
C GLN A 199 -3.85 1.35 18.60
N TRP A 200 -4.90 0.66 18.13
CA TRP A 200 -5.83 -0.04 19.00
C TRP A 200 -5.15 -1.22 19.72
N LEU A 201 -4.44 -2.08 18.98
CA LEU A 201 -3.78 -3.26 19.51
C LEU A 201 -2.77 -2.89 20.60
N SER A 202 -1.95 -1.86 20.39
CA SER A 202 -0.98 -1.36 21.37
C SER A 202 -1.65 -0.91 22.68
N LYS A 203 -2.83 -0.28 22.61
CA LYS A 203 -3.60 0.14 23.79
C LYS A 203 -4.11 -1.07 24.57
N GLU A 204 -4.70 -2.06 23.90
CA GLU A 204 -5.20 -3.27 24.55
C GLU A 204 -4.07 -4.03 25.25
N ILE A 205 -2.93 -4.16 24.60
CA ILE A 205 -1.74 -4.80 25.17
C ILE A 205 -1.29 -4.07 26.45
N THR A 206 -1.15 -2.75 26.38
CA THR A 206 -0.69 -1.93 27.52
C THR A 206 -1.67 -1.99 28.70
N LEU A 207 -2.97 -2.12 28.45
CA LEU A 207 -4.00 -2.21 29.50
C LEU A 207 -4.04 -3.57 30.20
N HIS A 208 -3.44 -4.61 29.59
CA HIS A 208 -3.58 -6.00 30.00
C HIS A 208 -2.25 -6.72 30.28
N ASN A 209 -1.13 -6.00 30.16
CA ASN A 209 0.18 -6.34 30.75
C ASN A 209 0.30 -5.72 32.15
#